data_AF-A0A373GJ36-F1
#
_entry.id   AF-A0A373GJ36-F1
#
_cell.length_a   1.000
_cell.length_b   1.000
_cell.length_c   1.000
_cell.angle_alpha   90.00
_cell.angle_beta   90.00
_cell.angle_gamma   90.00
#
_symmetry.space_group_name_H-M   'P 1'
#
loop_
_entity.id
_entity.type
_entity.pdbx_description
1 polymer ?
#
loop_
_entity_poly.entity_id
_entity_poly.type
_entity_poly.pdbx_seq_one_letter_code
_entity_poly.pdbx_strand_id
1 'polypeptide(L)'
;MKNIVLSILLMSACAMIYAQADSSPYQAIVAVDGSGDYKTVQEAINAVPDGQTKPWLILIKNGLYNEQVIIPKNKPYVHLIGQDKDKTIIHLNLNVGSKLTGKEIGGKTAYWEHSVHNPSSPVYKYEGSVVVVKGDHFYTENISYVNDWGVLSDNGPQALAMNSQADCASFYNCKFRSFQDTWMTANNDVSRHYVKDCWIEGAVDYFYGGGDVLLENCTLYNVRSGAVIVAPSHKDAKYGYAFRNCTIDGNSEAADGRLKLGRPWHNNSKTVYINTIMLIPVADEGWTNMGTVPGIFAEYNSRDAQGNVLDLSKRKTEYQYKDRQTGKEVSGTCQATITKEEADKYTYENMIPGNDGWNPRIMMEKLGSPRSLVYQQGTLKWNPVKNAIGYIVYDGEQILGTTTDTSFPVSEVNYALKVSAVNQYGTQGKKGVL
;
A
#
# COMPACT_ATOMS: atom_id res chain seq x y z
N MET A 1 -64.88 -23.96 50.39
CA MET A 1 -63.59 -24.26 49.73
C MET A 1 -63.80 -24.10 48.24
N LYS A 2 -63.44 -22.95 47.66
CA LYS A 2 -63.59 -22.63 46.24
C LYS A 2 -62.19 -22.64 45.61
N ASN A 3 -61.97 -23.54 44.65
CA ASN A 3 -60.75 -23.59 43.85
C ASN A 3 -60.85 -22.53 42.74
N ILE A 4 -59.90 -21.60 42.71
CA ILE A 4 -59.69 -20.67 41.59
C ILE A 4 -58.39 -21.10 40.91
N VAL A 5 -58.52 -21.56 39.66
CA VAL A 5 -57.43 -21.76 38.71
C VAL A 5 -57.11 -20.40 38.09
N LEU A 6 -55.85 -19.97 38.18
CA LEU A 6 -55.37 -18.78 37.47
C LEU A 6 -54.22 -19.23 36.54
N SER A 7 -54.55 -19.44 35.27
CA SER A 7 -53.58 -19.64 34.20
C SER A 7 -53.16 -18.28 33.65
N ILE A 8 -51.89 -17.92 33.83
CA ILE A 8 -51.30 -16.70 33.28
C ILE A 8 -50.79 -17.03 31.87
N LEU A 9 -51.38 -16.38 30.87
CA LEU A 9 -50.97 -16.42 29.47
C LEU A 9 -49.90 -15.33 29.25
N LEU A 10 -48.62 -15.70 29.13
CA LEU A 10 -47.58 -14.77 28.67
C LEU A 10 -47.58 -14.73 27.13
N MET A 11 -48.09 -13.65 26.55
CA MET A 11 -47.87 -13.30 25.15
C MET A 11 -46.47 -12.71 25.01
N SER A 12 -45.53 -13.51 24.49
CA SER A 12 -44.22 -13.02 24.06
C SER A 12 -44.37 -12.41 22.65
N ALA A 13 -44.27 -11.09 22.55
CA ALA A 13 -44.17 -10.40 21.28
C ALA A 13 -42.73 -10.55 20.76
N CYS A 14 -42.49 -11.54 19.89
CA CYS A 14 -41.28 -11.57 19.07
C CYS A 14 -41.35 -10.41 18.07
N ALA A 15 -40.63 -9.32 18.35
CA ALA A 15 -40.27 -8.36 17.33
C ALA A 15 -39.35 -9.07 16.31
N MET A 16 -39.92 -9.48 15.18
CA MET A 16 -39.12 -9.85 14.02
C MET A 16 -38.44 -8.57 13.51
N ILE A 17 -37.18 -8.38 13.88
CA ILE A 17 -36.29 -7.50 13.16
C ILE A 17 -36.11 -8.16 11.79
N TYR A 18 -36.80 -7.63 10.79
CA TYR A 18 -36.47 -7.92 9.40
C TYR A 18 -35.09 -7.30 9.16
N ALA A 19 -34.03 -8.09 9.35
CA ALA A 19 -32.77 -7.84 8.69
C ALA A 19 -33.04 -8.08 7.20
N GLN A 20 -33.42 -7.01 6.50
CA GLN A 20 -33.33 -7.00 5.05
C GLN A 20 -31.85 -7.28 4.76
N ALA A 21 -31.58 -8.37 4.04
CA ALA A 21 -30.25 -8.62 3.53
C ALA A 21 -29.93 -7.46 2.59
N ASP A 22 -29.32 -6.41 3.13
CA ASP A 22 -28.93 -5.24 2.34
C ASP A 22 -27.94 -5.75 1.30
N SER A 23 -28.36 -5.70 0.04
CA SER A 23 -27.49 -5.98 -1.09
C SER A 23 -26.33 -4.99 -1.01
N SER A 24 -25.14 -5.50 -0.68
CA SER A 24 -23.91 -4.73 -0.60
C SER A 24 -23.12 -4.86 -1.90
N PRO A 25 -22.46 -3.80 -2.38
CA PRO A 25 -21.46 -3.93 -3.44
C PRO A 25 -20.20 -4.67 -2.97
N TYR A 26 -19.99 -4.86 -1.66
CA TYR A 26 -18.85 -5.56 -1.09
C TYR A 26 -19.22 -6.96 -0.62
N GLN A 27 -18.34 -7.93 -0.81
CA GLN A 27 -18.53 -9.30 -0.32
C GLN A 27 -18.20 -9.46 1.16
N ALA A 28 -17.41 -8.53 1.72
CA ALA A 28 -17.10 -8.47 3.14
C ALA A 28 -16.86 -7.03 3.60
N ILE A 29 -17.27 -6.74 4.83
CA ILE A 29 -16.99 -5.49 5.53
C ILE A 29 -16.21 -5.82 6.80
N VAL A 30 -15.08 -5.15 7.00
CA VAL A 30 -14.23 -5.30 8.18
C VAL A 30 -14.34 -4.06 9.06
N ALA A 31 -14.62 -4.25 10.35
CA ALA A 31 -14.72 -3.17 11.31
C ALA A 31 -14.19 -3.62 12.68
N VAL A 32 -13.14 -2.97 13.18
CA VAL A 32 -12.52 -3.31 14.47
C VAL A 32 -13.49 -3.17 15.66
N ASP A 33 -14.48 -2.29 15.54
CA ASP A 33 -15.54 -2.07 16.54
C ASP A 33 -16.65 -3.15 16.52
N GLY A 34 -16.60 -4.09 15.57
CA GLY A 34 -17.60 -5.16 15.41
C GLY A 34 -18.85 -4.76 14.63
N SER A 35 -18.88 -3.58 14.00
CA SER A 35 -20.00 -3.13 13.15
C SER A 35 -19.98 -3.68 11.72
N GLY A 36 -19.02 -4.55 11.38
CA GLY A 36 -18.91 -5.23 10.09
C GLY A 36 -19.04 -6.75 10.23
N ASP A 37 -18.83 -7.47 9.13
CA ASP A 37 -18.87 -8.94 9.08
C ASP A 37 -17.69 -9.58 9.83
N TYR A 38 -16.53 -8.92 9.80
CA TYR A 38 -15.30 -9.38 10.45
C TYR A 38 -14.67 -8.27 11.29
N LYS A 39 -13.94 -8.65 12.35
CA LYS A 39 -13.19 -7.69 13.19
C LYS A 39 -11.77 -7.47 12.69
N THR A 40 -11.19 -8.46 12.02
CA THR A 40 -9.83 -8.41 11.49
C THR A 40 -9.82 -8.53 9.97
N VAL A 41 -8.78 -8.00 9.35
CA VAL A 41 -8.57 -8.09 7.91
C VAL A 41 -8.23 -9.52 7.52
N GLN A 42 -7.40 -10.22 8.31
CA GLN A 42 -7.02 -11.60 8.02
C GLN A 42 -8.21 -12.57 8.03
N GLU A 43 -9.20 -12.39 8.92
CA GLU A 43 -10.43 -13.19 8.90
C GLU A 43 -11.20 -13.02 7.58
N ALA A 44 -11.34 -11.78 7.09
CA ALA A 44 -11.98 -11.53 5.81
C ALA A 44 -11.20 -12.14 4.63
N ILE A 45 -9.86 -12.08 4.66
CA ILE A 45 -9.01 -12.76 3.67
C ILE A 45 -9.20 -14.28 3.73
N ASN A 46 -9.28 -14.87 4.92
CA ASN A 46 -9.48 -16.30 5.11
C ASN A 46 -10.82 -16.78 4.51
N ALA A 47 -11.84 -15.92 4.50
CA ALA A 47 -13.16 -16.20 3.94
C ALA A 47 -13.24 -16.10 2.40
N VAL A 48 -12.28 -15.46 1.73
CA VAL A 48 -12.26 -15.38 0.25
C VAL A 48 -12.18 -16.78 -0.36
N PRO A 49 -13.07 -17.20 -1.28
CA PRO A 49 -12.94 -18.50 -1.92
C PRO A 49 -11.69 -18.56 -2.79
N ASP A 50 -11.01 -19.71 -2.79
CA ASP A 50 -9.82 -19.94 -3.60
C ASP A 50 -10.11 -19.80 -5.11
N GLY A 51 -9.09 -19.41 -5.87
CA GLY A 51 -9.13 -19.41 -7.34
C GLY A 51 -10.09 -18.41 -7.96
N GLN A 52 -10.31 -17.25 -7.30
CA GLN A 52 -11.09 -16.18 -7.88
C GLN A 52 -10.61 -15.82 -9.29
N THR A 53 -11.55 -15.51 -10.17
CA THR A 53 -11.28 -15.01 -11.53
C THR A 53 -11.84 -13.60 -11.74
N LYS A 54 -12.42 -13.03 -10.68
CA LYS A 54 -13.03 -11.71 -10.64
C LYS A 54 -12.73 -11.07 -9.28
N PRO A 55 -12.76 -9.74 -9.19
CA PRO A 55 -12.55 -9.03 -7.93
C PRO A 55 -13.43 -9.55 -6.78
N TRP A 56 -12.80 -9.86 -5.65
CA TRP A 56 -13.46 -10.05 -4.36
C TRP A 56 -13.24 -8.80 -3.50
N LEU A 57 -14.30 -8.03 -3.30
CA LEU A 57 -14.29 -6.69 -2.75
C LEU A 57 -14.47 -6.71 -1.23
N ILE A 58 -13.49 -6.19 -0.51
CA ILE A 58 -13.49 -6.09 0.95
C ILE A 58 -13.39 -4.61 1.35
N LEU A 59 -14.42 -4.09 2.00
CA LEU A 59 -14.42 -2.75 2.58
C LEU A 59 -13.85 -2.80 3.99
N ILE A 60 -12.86 -1.97 4.31
CA ILE A 60 -12.24 -1.89 5.63
C ILE A 60 -12.54 -0.51 6.22
N LYS A 61 -13.31 -0.48 7.30
CA LYS A 61 -13.69 0.77 7.99
C LYS A 61 -12.46 1.42 8.64
N ASN A 62 -12.62 2.65 9.11
CA ASN A 62 -11.61 3.34 9.91
C ASN A 62 -11.33 2.54 11.19
N GLY A 63 -10.07 2.42 11.55
CA GLY A 63 -9.61 1.62 12.67
C GLY A 63 -8.12 1.35 12.64
N LEU A 64 -7.59 0.96 13.80
CA LEU A 64 -6.24 0.41 13.95
C LEU A 64 -6.33 -1.11 13.98
N TYR A 65 -5.76 -1.76 12.96
CA TYR A 65 -5.77 -3.20 12.78
C TYR A 65 -4.38 -3.75 13.11
N ASN A 66 -4.18 -4.17 14.35
CA ASN A 66 -2.91 -4.71 14.86
C ASN A 66 -2.78 -6.21 14.53
N GLU A 67 -2.31 -6.51 13.32
CA GLU A 67 -2.27 -7.88 12.78
C GLU A 67 -1.25 -8.03 11.65
N GLN A 68 -0.82 -9.27 11.40
CA GLN A 68 -0.16 -9.61 10.13
C GLN A 68 -1.23 -10.03 9.13
N VAL A 69 -1.19 -9.46 7.93
CA VAL A 69 -2.10 -9.82 6.83
C VAL A 69 -1.34 -10.53 5.72
N ILE A 70 -1.77 -11.74 5.37
CA ILE A 70 -1.21 -12.54 4.28
C ILE A 70 -2.32 -12.79 3.27
N ILE A 71 -2.11 -12.36 2.03
CA ILE A 71 -2.92 -12.71 0.86
C ILE A 71 -2.24 -13.91 0.19
N PRO A 72 -2.76 -15.13 0.36
CA PRO A 72 -2.14 -16.35 -0.17
C PRO A 72 -2.17 -16.42 -1.69
N LYS A 73 -1.27 -17.21 -2.28
CA LYS A 73 -1.17 -17.39 -3.74
C LYS A 73 -2.44 -17.96 -4.39
N ASN A 74 -3.16 -18.83 -3.69
CA ASN A 74 -4.42 -19.42 -4.15
C ASN A 74 -5.62 -18.47 -4.06
N LYS A 75 -5.43 -17.22 -3.59
CA LYS A 75 -6.48 -16.20 -3.47
C LYS A 75 -6.15 -14.97 -4.33
N PRO A 76 -6.15 -15.10 -5.67
CA PRO A 76 -5.97 -13.96 -6.56
C PRO A 76 -7.20 -13.02 -6.51
N TYR A 77 -7.11 -11.84 -7.16
CA TYR A 77 -8.21 -10.88 -7.30
C TYR A 77 -8.81 -10.35 -5.98
N VAL A 78 -8.06 -10.36 -4.89
CA VAL A 78 -8.47 -9.72 -3.63
C VAL A 78 -8.33 -8.20 -3.76
N HIS A 79 -9.41 -7.48 -3.47
CA HIS A 79 -9.48 -6.02 -3.50
C HIS A 79 -9.75 -5.48 -2.09
N LEU A 80 -8.77 -4.78 -1.49
CA LEU A 80 -8.89 -4.16 -0.17
C LEU A 80 -9.13 -2.66 -0.27
N ILE A 81 -10.32 -2.23 0.13
CA ILE A 81 -10.77 -0.83 0.02
C ILE A 81 -10.89 -0.23 1.41
N GLY A 82 -9.93 0.61 1.81
CA GLY A 82 -10.01 1.33 3.06
C GLY A 82 -10.99 2.49 3.00
N GLN A 83 -11.61 2.82 4.12
CA GLN A 83 -12.53 3.96 4.25
C GLN A 83 -11.81 5.29 4.07
N ASP A 84 -10.62 5.43 4.68
CA ASP A 84 -9.79 6.62 4.61
C ASP A 84 -8.32 6.25 4.85
N LYS A 85 -7.41 6.69 3.98
CA LYS A 85 -5.99 6.32 4.06
C LYS A 85 -5.33 6.71 5.37
N ASP A 86 -5.80 7.76 6.04
CA ASP A 86 -5.20 8.30 7.26
C ASP A 86 -5.79 7.67 8.52
N LYS A 87 -6.88 6.91 8.39
CA LYS A 87 -7.65 6.36 9.52
C LYS A 87 -7.89 4.85 9.44
N THR A 88 -7.75 4.24 8.27
CA THR A 88 -7.71 2.78 8.10
C THR A 88 -6.25 2.34 8.06
N ILE A 89 -5.74 1.84 9.19
CA ILE A 89 -4.32 1.54 9.39
C ILE A 89 -4.15 0.07 9.75
N ILE A 90 -3.45 -0.68 8.89
CA ILE A 90 -2.98 -2.04 9.19
C ILE A 90 -1.53 -1.91 9.67
N HIS A 91 -1.28 -2.33 10.91
CA HIS A 91 0.02 -2.16 11.53
C HIS A 91 0.40 -3.36 12.39
N LEU A 92 1.71 -3.51 12.60
CA LEU A 92 2.24 -4.51 13.52
C LEU A 92 3.69 -4.14 13.88
N ASN A 93 4.09 -4.44 15.11
CA ASN A 93 5.45 -4.24 15.60
C ASN A 93 6.28 -5.52 15.40
N LEU A 94 7.07 -5.58 14.31
CA LEU A 94 7.96 -6.71 14.01
C LEU A 94 9.25 -6.30 13.29
N ASN A 95 10.28 -7.13 13.40
CA ASN A 95 11.49 -7.05 12.59
C ASN A 95 12.08 -8.44 12.31
N VAL A 96 13.09 -8.52 11.43
CA VAL A 96 13.77 -9.78 11.07
C VAL A 96 15.19 -9.89 11.65
N GLY A 97 15.46 -9.20 12.76
CA GLY A 97 16.76 -9.21 13.41
C GLY A 97 17.20 -10.61 13.84
N SER A 98 18.47 -10.94 13.55
CA SER A 98 19.06 -12.22 13.98
C SER A 98 19.31 -12.29 15.48
N LYS A 99 19.48 -13.51 16.00
CA LYS A 99 19.79 -13.76 17.41
C LYS A 99 20.94 -12.88 17.91
N LEU A 100 20.80 -12.36 19.12
CA LEU A 100 21.84 -11.58 19.80
C LEU A 100 23.17 -12.35 19.84
N THR A 101 24.22 -11.62 19.53
CA THR A 101 25.61 -12.07 19.45
C THR A 101 26.47 -11.55 20.60
N GLY A 102 25.98 -10.56 21.37
CA GLY A 102 26.74 -9.85 22.39
C GLY A 102 27.70 -8.80 21.82
N LYS A 103 27.61 -8.53 20.50
CA LYS A 103 28.45 -7.58 19.75
C LYS A 103 27.62 -6.50 19.06
N GLU A 104 26.38 -6.31 19.50
CA GLU A 104 25.46 -5.33 18.93
C GLU A 104 26.06 -3.93 19.08
N ILE A 105 26.04 -3.17 17.98
CA ILE A 105 26.59 -1.81 17.95
C ILE A 105 25.83 -0.94 18.96
N GLY A 106 26.57 -0.32 19.88
CA GLY A 106 25.99 0.52 20.94
C GLY A 106 25.12 -0.24 21.94
N GLY A 107 25.23 -1.57 22.02
CA GLY A 107 24.44 -2.40 22.95
C GLY A 107 22.95 -2.44 22.61
N LYS A 108 22.55 -2.10 21.38
CA LYS A 108 21.15 -2.07 20.96
C LYS A 108 20.58 -3.47 20.78
N THR A 109 19.88 -3.98 21.79
CA THR A 109 19.29 -5.34 21.78
C THR A 109 17.76 -5.36 21.67
N ALA A 110 17.09 -4.20 21.76
CA ALA A 110 15.62 -4.09 21.81
C ALA A 110 14.92 -4.77 20.63
N TYR A 111 15.57 -4.82 19.45
CA TYR A 111 15.02 -5.48 18.27
C TYR A 111 14.72 -6.96 18.50
N TRP A 112 15.44 -7.61 19.41
CA TRP A 112 15.28 -9.04 19.66
C TRP A 112 13.91 -9.37 20.24
N GLU A 113 13.29 -8.47 21.01
CA GLU A 113 11.96 -8.66 21.61
C GLU A 113 10.85 -8.74 20.55
N HIS A 114 11.04 -8.08 19.41
CA HIS A 114 10.11 -8.03 18.29
C HIS A 114 10.62 -8.75 17.03
N SER A 115 11.66 -9.57 17.18
CA SER A 115 12.20 -10.34 16.05
C SER A 115 11.33 -11.56 15.75
N VAL A 116 11.04 -11.83 14.48
CA VAL A 116 10.38 -13.06 14.04
C VAL A 116 11.22 -14.33 14.28
N HIS A 117 12.51 -14.17 14.60
CA HIS A 117 13.43 -15.27 14.89
C HIS A 117 13.56 -15.59 16.38
N ASN A 118 13.00 -14.77 17.27
CA ASN A 118 13.04 -14.99 18.71
C ASN A 118 11.86 -15.88 19.16
N PRO A 119 12.10 -17.08 19.71
CA PRO A 119 11.03 -17.95 20.22
C PRO A 119 10.14 -17.34 21.31
N SER A 120 10.61 -16.29 21.99
CA SER A 120 9.85 -15.56 23.02
C SER A 120 9.10 -14.33 22.48
N SER A 121 9.27 -13.98 21.21
CA SER A 121 8.62 -12.82 20.59
C SER A 121 7.15 -13.13 20.26
N PRO A 122 6.23 -12.15 20.39
CA PRO A 122 4.83 -12.31 19.99
C PRO A 122 4.67 -12.56 18.47
N VAL A 123 5.70 -12.23 17.69
CA VAL A 123 5.71 -12.40 16.22
C VAL A 123 6.64 -13.53 15.77
N TYR A 124 6.99 -14.45 16.68
CA TYR A 124 7.83 -15.61 16.34
C TYR A 124 7.26 -16.40 15.16
N LYS A 125 8.09 -16.65 14.14
CA LYS A 125 7.76 -17.35 12.88
C LYS A 125 6.77 -16.65 11.96
N TYR A 126 6.45 -15.37 12.20
CA TYR A 126 5.73 -14.58 11.21
C TYR A 126 6.60 -14.38 9.96
N GLU A 127 5.98 -14.08 8.82
CA GLU A 127 6.66 -13.94 7.51
C GLU A 127 7.62 -12.74 7.40
N GLY A 128 7.82 -11.96 8.48
CA GLY A 128 8.79 -10.85 8.50
C GLY A 128 8.31 -9.54 7.86
N SER A 129 7.01 -9.40 7.59
CA SER A 129 6.37 -8.18 7.07
C SER A 129 4.99 -8.00 7.68
N VAL A 130 4.51 -6.77 7.87
CA VAL A 130 3.14 -6.50 8.33
C VAL A 130 2.12 -7.06 7.32
N VAL A 131 2.33 -6.80 6.03
CA VAL A 131 1.51 -7.37 4.95
C VAL A 131 2.34 -8.15 3.96
N VAL A 132 1.83 -9.30 3.53
CA VAL A 132 2.44 -10.18 2.54
C VAL A 132 1.43 -10.51 1.44
N VAL A 133 1.71 -10.07 0.21
CA VAL A 133 0.83 -10.28 -0.95
C VAL A 133 1.46 -11.31 -1.89
N LYS A 134 0.90 -12.52 -1.90
CA LYS A 134 1.32 -13.63 -2.79
C LYS A 134 0.29 -13.95 -3.89
N GLY A 135 -0.95 -13.47 -3.76
CA GLY A 135 -2.03 -13.68 -4.73
C GLY A 135 -2.04 -12.61 -5.84
N ASP A 136 -2.04 -13.06 -7.10
CA ASP A 136 -2.00 -12.19 -8.29
C ASP A 136 -3.27 -11.33 -8.43
N HIS A 137 -3.17 -10.23 -9.19
CA HIS A 137 -4.26 -9.27 -9.41
C HIS A 137 -4.80 -8.62 -8.12
N PHE A 138 -3.93 -8.51 -7.11
CA PHE A 138 -4.26 -7.79 -5.89
C PHE A 138 -4.45 -6.29 -6.16
N TYR A 139 -5.50 -5.71 -5.58
CA TYR A 139 -5.73 -4.27 -5.58
C TYR A 139 -5.95 -3.77 -4.15
N THR A 140 -5.39 -2.61 -3.85
CA THR A 140 -5.74 -1.89 -2.64
C THR A 140 -5.82 -0.39 -2.85
N GLU A 141 -6.75 0.25 -2.14
CA GLU A 141 -6.80 1.69 -2.03
C GLU A 141 -7.13 2.20 -0.62
N ASN A 142 -6.70 3.44 -0.34
CA ASN A 142 -7.07 4.19 0.86
C ASN A 142 -6.72 3.49 2.19
N ILE A 143 -5.59 2.79 2.24
CA ILE A 143 -5.10 2.12 3.46
C ILE A 143 -3.67 2.58 3.78
N SER A 144 -3.36 2.72 5.07
CA SER A 144 -1.98 2.84 5.55
C SER A 144 -1.47 1.49 6.07
N TYR A 145 -0.28 1.10 5.60
CA TYR A 145 0.46 -0.09 6.04
C TYR A 145 1.68 0.37 6.83
N VAL A 146 1.75 0.01 8.10
CA VAL A 146 2.75 0.59 9.03
C VAL A 146 3.46 -0.51 9.79
N ASN A 147 4.78 -0.58 9.68
CA ASN A 147 5.58 -1.37 10.61
C ASN A 147 6.00 -0.50 11.78
N ASP A 148 5.43 -0.77 12.95
CA ASP A 148 5.65 0.03 14.16
C ASP A 148 7.11 -0.03 14.61
N TRP A 149 7.80 -1.16 14.42
CA TRP A 149 9.22 -1.27 14.79
C TRP A 149 10.04 -0.22 14.04
N GLY A 150 9.87 -0.13 12.72
CA GLY A 150 10.60 0.81 11.89
C GLY A 150 10.28 2.25 12.26
N VAL A 151 9.00 2.60 12.36
CA VAL A 151 8.57 3.97 12.67
C VAL A 151 9.00 4.43 14.07
N LEU A 152 9.11 3.53 15.05
CA LEU A 152 9.40 3.90 16.45
C LEU A 152 10.89 3.77 16.81
N SER A 153 11.65 2.90 16.14
CA SER A 153 13.02 2.58 16.55
C SER A 153 14.08 3.44 15.87
N ASP A 154 13.75 4.07 14.74
CA ASP A 154 14.66 4.87 13.89
C ASP A 154 16.01 4.17 13.63
N ASN A 155 15.96 2.85 13.50
CA ASN A 155 17.15 2.03 13.38
C ASN A 155 16.83 0.70 12.68
N GLY A 156 17.88 0.06 12.15
CA GLY A 156 17.80 -1.34 11.78
C GLY A 156 17.50 -2.24 13.00
N PRO A 157 17.20 -3.52 12.78
CA PRO A 157 17.26 -4.27 11.52
C PRO A 157 16.05 -4.01 10.60
N GLN A 158 15.99 -4.73 9.47
CA GLN A 158 14.90 -4.66 8.51
C GLN A 158 13.53 -4.88 9.17
N ALA A 159 12.55 -4.08 8.76
CA ALA A 159 11.20 -4.10 9.29
C ALA A 159 10.20 -3.75 8.18
N LEU A 160 9.72 -4.76 7.46
CA LEU A 160 8.88 -4.52 6.28
C LEU A 160 7.46 -4.13 6.70
N ALA A 161 6.90 -3.10 6.06
CA ALA A 161 5.47 -2.83 6.08
C ALA A 161 4.74 -3.62 4.98
N MET A 162 5.39 -3.80 3.82
CA MET A 162 4.82 -4.48 2.66
C MET A 162 5.82 -5.43 2.01
N ASN A 163 5.35 -6.63 1.70
CA ASN A 163 6.05 -7.61 0.88
C ASN A 163 5.10 -8.07 -0.25
N SER A 164 5.27 -7.56 -1.46
CA SER A 164 4.37 -7.82 -2.59
C SER A 164 5.02 -8.64 -3.70
N GLN A 165 4.76 -9.95 -3.67
CA GLN A 165 5.29 -10.96 -4.60
C GLN A 165 4.36 -11.28 -5.77
N ALA A 166 3.13 -10.76 -5.73
CA ALA A 166 2.09 -10.95 -6.75
C ALA A 166 2.43 -10.25 -8.08
N ASP A 167 2.01 -10.83 -9.21
CA ASP A 167 1.87 -10.10 -10.47
C ASP A 167 0.54 -9.31 -10.51
N CYS A 168 0.47 -8.31 -11.38
CA CYS A 168 -0.68 -7.41 -11.52
C CYS A 168 -1.07 -6.68 -10.22
N ALA A 169 -0.09 -6.36 -9.37
CA ALA A 169 -0.35 -5.76 -8.06
C ALA A 169 -0.57 -4.24 -8.18
N SER A 170 -1.67 -3.74 -7.62
CA SER A 170 -2.15 -2.37 -7.83
C SER A 170 -2.38 -1.66 -6.50
N PHE A 171 -1.80 -0.47 -6.35
CA PHE A 171 -1.83 0.29 -5.09
C PHE A 171 -2.22 1.74 -5.36
N TYR A 172 -3.27 2.24 -4.72
CA TYR A 172 -3.81 3.56 -4.99
C TYR A 172 -4.10 4.37 -3.73
N ASN A 173 -3.50 5.57 -3.62
CA ASN A 173 -3.75 6.47 -2.49
C ASN A 173 -3.49 5.80 -1.11
N CYS A 174 -2.46 4.96 -1.03
CA CYS A 174 -2.05 4.26 0.18
C CYS A 174 -0.84 4.94 0.84
N LYS A 175 -0.56 4.58 2.10
CA LYS A 175 0.71 4.91 2.77
C LYS A 175 1.44 3.65 3.17
N PHE A 176 2.77 3.65 3.06
CA PHE A 176 3.65 2.58 3.49
C PHE A 176 4.72 3.21 4.38
N ARG A 177 4.82 2.79 5.64
CA ARG A 177 5.70 3.46 6.61
C ARG A 177 6.50 2.45 7.42
N SER A 178 7.81 2.63 7.41
CA SER A 178 8.79 1.94 8.24
C SER A 178 10.11 2.71 8.18
N PHE A 179 11.25 2.04 8.35
CA PHE A 179 12.57 2.64 8.36
C PHE A 179 13.54 1.92 7.41
N GLN A 180 14.01 0.73 7.78
CA GLN A 180 14.81 -0.11 6.90
C GLN A 180 13.91 -1.13 6.20
N ASP A 181 14.03 -1.22 4.88
CA ASP A 181 13.35 -2.20 4.03
C ASP A 181 11.80 -2.07 4.10
N THR A 182 11.24 -0.85 4.08
CA THR A 182 9.78 -0.61 4.18
C THR A 182 8.96 -1.48 3.24
N TRP A 183 9.37 -1.59 1.98
CA TRP A 183 8.65 -2.32 0.95
C TRP A 183 9.57 -3.20 0.09
N MET A 184 9.38 -4.51 0.22
CA MET A 184 9.90 -5.51 -0.69
C MET A 184 8.93 -5.77 -1.86
N THR A 185 9.33 -5.47 -3.10
CA THR A 185 8.59 -5.82 -4.32
C THR A 185 8.83 -7.26 -4.74
N ALA A 186 8.44 -7.66 -5.95
CA ALA A 186 8.50 -9.04 -6.39
C ALA A 186 9.92 -9.58 -6.51
N ASN A 187 10.14 -10.86 -6.20
CA ASN A 187 11.38 -11.57 -6.52
C ASN A 187 11.41 -12.13 -7.95
N ASN A 188 10.30 -12.01 -8.69
CA ASN A 188 10.17 -12.43 -10.06
C ASN A 188 10.13 -11.20 -10.98
N ASP A 189 11.07 -11.12 -11.90
CA ASP A 189 11.27 -9.96 -12.76
C ASP A 189 10.17 -9.73 -13.80
N VAL A 190 9.31 -10.72 -14.05
CA VAL A 190 8.13 -10.54 -14.93
C VAL A 190 6.89 -10.05 -14.19
N SER A 191 6.91 -10.02 -12.85
CA SER A 191 5.80 -9.49 -12.06
C SER A 191 5.73 -7.97 -12.21
N ARG A 192 4.52 -7.44 -12.35
CA ARG A 192 4.27 -6.02 -12.57
C ARG A 192 3.51 -5.39 -11.42
N HIS A 193 3.93 -4.17 -11.06
CA HIS A 193 3.26 -3.36 -10.05
C HIS A 193 2.94 -1.98 -10.62
N TYR A 194 1.73 -1.50 -10.35
CA TYR A 194 1.36 -0.11 -10.60
C TYR A 194 0.96 0.56 -9.29
N VAL A 195 1.70 1.59 -8.92
CA VAL A 195 1.56 2.32 -7.65
C VAL A 195 1.28 3.77 -7.99
N LYS A 196 0.13 4.29 -7.55
CA LYS A 196 -0.33 5.64 -7.91
C LYS A 196 -0.77 6.45 -6.70
N ASP A 197 -0.35 7.72 -6.66
CA ASP A 197 -0.72 8.70 -5.62
C ASP A 197 -0.43 8.20 -4.18
N CYS A 198 0.60 7.37 -4.00
CA CYS A 198 0.95 6.76 -2.71
C CYS A 198 2.06 7.54 -1.97
N TRP A 199 2.11 7.36 -0.65
CA TRP A 199 3.20 7.81 0.23
C TRP A 199 4.05 6.62 0.66
N ILE A 200 5.35 6.66 0.40
CA ILE A 200 6.28 5.57 0.73
C ILE A 200 7.40 6.16 1.57
N GLU A 201 7.48 5.74 2.83
CA GLU A 201 8.33 6.32 3.85
C GLU A 201 9.38 5.34 4.36
N GLY A 202 10.63 5.80 4.45
CA GLY A 202 11.71 5.02 5.03
C GLY A 202 13.06 5.74 5.05
N ALA A 203 14.12 4.96 5.33
CA ALA A 203 15.47 5.44 5.59
C ALA A 203 16.54 4.67 4.83
N VAL A 204 16.52 3.33 4.85
CA VAL A 204 17.56 2.51 4.23
C VAL A 204 16.90 1.45 3.36
N ASP A 205 17.21 1.46 2.07
CA ASP A 205 16.76 0.48 1.07
C ASP A 205 15.24 0.26 1.12
N TYR A 206 14.49 1.32 1.41
CA TYR A 206 13.10 1.17 1.81
C TYR A 206 12.15 0.78 0.67
N PHE A 207 12.65 0.77 -0.57
CA PHE A 207 11.97 0.20 -1.73
C PHE A 207 12.93 -0.71 -2.51
N TYR A 208 12.75 -2.03 -2.39
CA TYR A 208 13.76 -3.00 -2.85
C TYR A 208 13.15 -4.31 -3.35
N GLY A 209 13.98 -5.16 -3.98
CA GLY A 209 13.53 -6.38 -4.65
C GLY A 209 13.62 -6.27 -6.17
N GLY A 210 12.71 -6.91 -6.89
CA GLY A 210 12.67 -6.96 -8.36
C GLY A 210 11.28 -6.66 -8.96
N GLY A 211 11.06 -7.13 -10.19
CA GLY A 211 9.83 -6.88 -10.95
C GLY A 211 9.84 -5.58 -11.75
N ASP A 212 8.87 -5.44 -12.65
CA ASP A 212 8.64 -4.21 -13.41
C ASP A 212 7.64 -3.32 -12.65
N VAL A 213 8.13 -2.24 -12.04
CA VAL A 213 7.34 -1.42 -11.12
C VAL A 213 7.27 0.02 -11.60
N LEU A 214 6.05 0.51 -11.83
CA LEU A 214 5.78 1.91 -12.14
C LEU A 214 5.16 2.61 -10.94
N LEU A 215 5.88 3.59 -10.37
CA LEU A 215 5.33 4.57 -9.45
C LEU A 215 4.93 5.81 -10.24
N GLU A 216 3.69 6.27 -10.08
CA GLU A 216 3.18 7.49 -10.70
C GLU A 216 2.63 8.43 -9.63
N ASN A 217 3.09 9.68 -9.63
CA ASN A 217 2.64 10.72 -8.69
C ASN A 217 2.78 10.32 -7.20
N CYS A 218 3.77 9.51 -6.86
CA CYS A 218 4.01 9.07 -5.49
C CYS A 218 4.97 10.01 -4.76
N THR A 219 4.88 10.04 -3.43
CA THR A 219 5.87 10.70 -2.56
C THR A 219 6.78 9.66 -1.93
N LEU A 220 8.07 9.83 -2.11
CA LEU A 220 9.16 9.06 -1.49
C LEU A 220 9.67 9.89 -0.31
N TYR A 221 9.22 9.57 0.91
CA TYR A 221 9.49 10.35 2.12
C TYR A 221 10.64 9.78 2.95
N ASN A 222 11.67 10.58 3.18
CA ASN A 222 12.92 10.15 3.79
C ASN A 222 12.99 10.59 5.26
N VAL A 223 13.33 9.68 6.17
CA VAL A 223 13.27 9.95 7.62
C VAL A 223 14.62 9.94 8.32
N ARG A 224 15.72 9.73 7.58
CA ARG A 224 17.08 9.67 8.15
C ARG A 224 18.07 10.44 7.30
N SER A 225 19.02 11.06 7.97
CA SER A 225 20.27 11.51 7.38
C SER A 225 20.94 10.46 6.48
N GLY A 226 21.33 10.86 5.26
CA GLY A 226 21.98 9.97 4.30
C GLY A 226 21.15 8.74 3.94
N ALA A 227 19.82 8.88 3.90
CA ALA A 227 18.91 7.82 3.49
C ALA A 227 19.24 7.28 2.09
N VAL A 228 18.75 6.07 1.81
CA VAL A 228 18.89 5.40 0.51
C VAL A 228 17.51 4.90 0.10
N ILE A 229 17.00 5.39 -1.03
CA ILE A 229 15.62 5.09 -1.47
C ILE A 229 15.51 3.65 -1.98
N VAL A 230 16.18 3.33 -3.09
CA VAL A 230 16.04 2.01 -3.72
C VAL A 230 17.24 1.09 -3.55
N ALA A 231 16.96 -0.22 -3.45
CA ALA A 231 17.97 -1.27 -3.54
C ALA A 231 17.51 -2.44 -4.44
N PRO A 232 17.39 -2.23 -5.76
CA PRO A 232 16.87 -3.24 -6.68
C PRO A 232 17.82 -4.44 -6.83
N SER A 233 17.25 -5.59 -7.18
CA SER A 233 17.94 -6.86 -7.44
C SER A 233 17.52 -7.51 -8.77
N HIS A 234 17.06 -6.72 -9.74
CA HIS A 234 16.66 -7.17 -11.08
C HIS A 234 17.74 -7.98 -11.76
N LYS A 235 17.39 -9.12 -12.34
CA LYS A 235 18.25 -9.93 -13.20
C LYS A 235 17.92 -9.69 -14.68
N ASP A 236 16.69 -10.00 -15.06
CA ASP A 236 16.19 -10.02 -16.44
C ASP A 236 14.96 -9.10 -16.62
N ALA A 237 14.61 -8.27 -15.61
CA ALA A 237 13.50 -7.32 -15.69
C ALA A 237 13.59 -6.45 -16.93
N LYS A 238 12.46 -6.26 -17.63
CA LYS A 238 12.43 -5.51 -18.89
C LYS A 238 12.71 -4.03 -18.61
N TYR A 239 12.06 -3.47 -17.60
CA TYR A 239 12.18 -2.08 -17.17
C TYR A 239 12.84 -1.94 -15.80
N GLY A 240 12.51 -2.82 -14.85
CA GLY A 240 12.80 -2.64 -13.43
C GLY A 240 11.94 -1.53 -12.82
N TYR A 241 12.54 -0.64 -12.03
CA TYR A 241 11.80 0.44 -11.38
C TYR A 241 11.76 1.71 -12.23
N ALA A 242 10.57 2.28 -12.42
CA ALA A 242 10.37 3.59 -13.03
C ALA A 242 9.49 4.47 -12.15
N PHE A 243 10.03 5.62 -11.72
CA PHE A 243 9.30 6.57 -10.89
C PHE A 243 9.01 7.82 -11.71
N ARG A 244 7.74 8.02 -12.08
CA ARG A 244 7.31 9.07 -13.00
C ARG A 244 6.48 10.11 -12.27
N ASN A 245 6.83 11.38 -12.44
CA ASN A 245 6.16 12.52 -11.80
C ASN A 245 6.08 12.39 -10.26
N CYS A 246 7.07 11.72 -9.66
CA CYS A 246 7.12 11.51 -8.22
C CYS A 246 7.74 12.70 -7.50
N THR A 247 7.59 12.74 -6.18
CA THR A 247 8.21 13.73 -5.30
C THR A 247 9.14 13.04 -4.32
N ILE A 248 10.37 13.53 -4.19
CA ILE A 248 11.30 13.18 -3.12
C ILE A 248 11.19 14.25 -2.04
N ASP A 249 10.80 13.84 -0.85
CA ASP A 249 10.62 14.70 0.31
C ASP A 249 11.20 14.01 1.57
N GLY A 250 11.20 14.70 2.70
CA GLY A 250 11.63 14.08 3.95
C GLY A 250 11.64 15.04 5.13
N ASN A 251 11.97 14.48 6.30
CA ASN A 251 12.12 15.26 7.52
C ASN A 251 13.42 16.10 7.49
N SER A 252 13.59 16.94 8.52
CA SER A 252 14.78 17.80 8.65
C SER A 252 16.10 17.04 8.72
N GLU A 253 16.12 15.81 9.26
CA GLU A 253 17.33 14.99 9.32
C GLU A 253 17.75 14.47 7.94
N ALA A 254 16.78 14.13 7.09
CA ALA A 254 17.03 13.67 5.72
C ALA A 254 17.44 14.81 4.78
N ALA A 255 17.09 16.06 5.09
CA ALA A 255 17.41 17.25 4.30
C ALA A 255 18.87 17.74 4.45
N ASP A 256 19.83 16.82 4.59
CA ASP A 256 21.23 17.10 4.89
C ASP A 256 22.18 17.03 3.67
N GLY A 257 21.61 16.85 2.47
CA GLY A 257 22.36 16.76 1.23
C GLY A 257 23.13 15.45 1.05
N ARG A 258 22.86 14.42 1.86
CA ARG A 258 23.51 13.10 1.74
C ARG A 258 22.59 12.00 1.23
N LEU A 259 21.30 12.29 1.04
CA LEU A 259 20.31 11.38 0.48
C LEU A 259 20.79 10.75 -0.84
N LYS A 260 20.62 9.44 -0.97
CA LYS A 260 20.90 8.67 -2.19
C LYS A 260 19.61 8.17 -2.81
N LEU A 261 19.51 8.32 -4.13
CA LEU A 261 18.45 7.78 -4.97
C LEU A 261 18.43 6.25 -4.96
N GLY A 262 19.59 5.60 -4.78
CA GLY A 262 19.64 4.16 -4.63
C GLY A 262 21.04 3.57 -4.66
N ARG A 263 21.09 2.26 -4.50
CA ARG A 263 22.29 1.43 -4.60
C ARG A 263 21.98 0.06 -5.21
N PRO A 264 22.90 -0.54 -5.98
CA PRO A 264 22.60 -1.73 -6.78
C PRO A 264 22.79 -2.99 -5.94
N TRP A 265 21.70 -3.57 -5.41
CA TRP A 265 21.80 -4.66 -4.44
C TRP A 265 22.41 -5.91 -5.08
N HIS A 266 21.83 -6.38 -6.18
CA HIS A 266 22.28 -7.57 -6.89
C HIS A 266 22.03 -7.48 -8.40
N ASN A 267 22.68 -8.38 -9.13
CA ASN A 267 22.42 -8.70 -10.53
C ASN A 267 22.58 -7.51 -11.49
N ASN A 268 21.55 -7.20 -12.27
CA ASN A 268 21.46 -6.17 -13.29
C ASN A 268 20.47 -5.08 -12.83
N SER A 269 20.76 -4.47 -11.68
CA SER A 269 19.91 -3.45 -11.04
C SER A 269 19.47 -2.34 -12.00
N LYS A 270 18.17 -2.00 -11.98
CA LYS A 270 17.55 -1.01 -12.89
C LYS A 270 16.62 -0.08 -12.14
N THR A 271 16.84 1.23 -12.25
CA THR A 271 15.94 2.26 -11.72
C THR A 271 16.06 3.53 -12.55
N VAL A 272 14.92 4.13 -12.89
CA VAL A 272 14.85 5.44 -13.54
C VAL A 272 13.91 6.40 -12.81
N TYR A 273 14.35 7.65 -12.62
CA TYR A 273 13.53 8.73 -12.09
C TYR A 273 13.20 9.72 -13.21
N ILE A 274 11.91 9.99 -13.45
CA ILE A 274 11.44 10.76 -14.61
C ILE A 274 10.51 11.86 -14.12
N ASN A 275 10.82 13.12 -14.44
CA ASN A 275 10.06 14.31 -14.01
C ASN A 275 9.88 14.35 -12.47
N THR A 276 10.91 13.97 -11.71
CA THR A 276 10.82 13.91 -10.25
C THR A 276 11.12 15.28 -9.63
N ILE A 277 10.28 15.72 -8.69
CA ILE A 277 10.50 16.95 -7.91
C ILE A 277 11.25 16.57 -6.63
N MET A 278 12.37 17.23 -6.35
CA MET A 278 13.16 17.07 -5.14
C MET A 278 12.89 18.26 -4.21
N LEU A 279 12.12 18.02 -3.14
CA LEU A 279 11.82 19.03 -2.11
C LEU A 279 12.94 19.15 -1.08
N ILE A 280 13.72 18.09 -0.89
CA ILE A 280 14.91 18.06 -0.04
C ILE A 280 16.16 17.77 -0.89
N PRO A 281 17.36 18.21 -0.45
CA PRO A 281 18.58 18.04 -1.23
C PRO A 281 18.98 16.56 -1.34
N VAL A 282 19.18 16.11 -2.58
CA VAL A 282 19.85 14.84 -2.91
C VAL A 282 21.35 15.09 -3.06
N ALA A 283 22.18 14.13 -2.65
CA ALA A 283 23.61 14.26 -2.81
C ALA A 283 24.02 14.45 -4.27
N ASP A 284 25.07 15.23 -4.52
CA ASP A 284 25.55 15.54 -5.88
C ASP A 284 25.76 14.26 -6.72
N GLU A 285 26.35 13.22 -6.13
CA GLU A 285 26.58 11.95 -6.80
C GLU A 285 25.31 11.10 -7.00
N GLY A 286 24.24 11.35 -6.23
CA GLY A 286 22.92 10.72 -6.29
C GLY A 286 22.86 9.23 -5.96
N TRP A 287 23.84 8.43 -6.39
CA TRP A 287 23.86 6.97 -6.28
C TRP A 287 25.07 6.50 -5.48
N THR A 288 25.04 5.27 -4.96
CA THR A 288 26.18 4.70 -4.23
C THR A 288 26.45 3.23 -4.57
N ASN A 289 27.63 2.73 -4.21
CA ASN A 289 28.06 1.36 -4.44
C ASN A 289 27.29 0.37 -3.54
N MET A 290 27.14 -0.87 -4.01
CA MET A 290 26.72 -2.00 -3.15
C MET A 290 27.24 -3.32 -3.70
N GLY A 291 26.41 -4.12 -4.39
CA GLY A 291 26.71 -5.52 -4.70
C GLY A 291 26.88 -5.85 -6.18
N THR A 292 26.71 -4.88 -7.08
CA THR A 292 26.92 -5.05 -8.53
C THR A 292 27.17 -3.70 -9.22
N VAL A 293 27.53 -3.73 -10.51
CA VAL A 293 27.42 -2.56 -11.40
C VAL A 293 25.98 -2.53 -11.94
N PRO A 294 25.23 -1.41 -11.82
CA PRO A 294 23.85 -1.35 -12.27
C PRO A 294 23.74 -1.42 -13.80
N GLY A 295 22.66 -2.02 -14.29
CA GLY A 295 22.32 -1.98 -15.71
C GLY A 295 21.88 -0.59 -16.16
N ILE A 296 21.06 0.07 -15.35
CA ILE A 296 20.68 1.47 -15.56
C ILE A 296 20.28 2.11 -14.23
N PHE A 297 20.91 3.22 -13.87
CA PHE A 297 20.53 4.11 -12.77
C PHE A 297 20.53 5.53 -13.27
N ALA A 298 19.38 5.99 -13.74
CA ALA A 298 19.33 7.23 -14.51
C ALA A 298 18.17 8.15 -14.13
N GLU A 299 18.35 9.42 -14.47
CA GLU A 299 17.34 10.45 -14.28
C GLU A 299 16.99 11.14 -15.61
N TYR A 300 15.76 11.66 -15.69
CA TYR A 300 15.33 12.58 -16.73
C TYR A 300 14.47 13.69 -16.13
N ASN A 301 14.86 14.94 -16.40
CA ASN A 301 14.09 16.14 -16.06
C ASN A 301 13.72 16.22 -14.56
N SER A 302 14.64 15.80 -13.68
CA SER A 302 14.52 16.02 -12.24
C SER A 302 14.61 17.51 -11.92
N ARG A 303 13.81 17.97 -10.97
CA ARG A 303 13.63 19.39 -10.66
C ARG A 303 13.74 19.67 -9.17
N ASP A 304 14.15 20.88 -8.81
CA ASP A 304 14.09 21.36 -7.43
C ASP A 304 12.66 21.73 -7.02
N ALA A 305 12.49 22.15 -5.76
CA ALA A 305 11.22 22.60 -5.20
C ALA A 305 10.62 23.84 -5.91
N GLN A 306 11.45 24.63 -6.60
CA GLN A 306 11.02 25.80 -7.37
C GLN A 306 10.69 25.45 -8.84
N GLY A 307 10.92 24.20 -9.24
CA GLY A 307 10.66 23.70 -10.58
C GLY A 307 11.82 23.90 -11.56
N ASN A 308 13.00 24.34 -11.12
CA ASN A 308 14.17 24.43 -11.99
C ASN A 308 14.74 23.04 -12.26
N VAL A 309 15.27 22.82 -13.47
CA VAL A 309 15.93 21.55 -13.81
C VAL A 309 17.25 21.44 -13.05
N LEU A 310 17.47 20.28 -12.43
CA LEU A 310 18.70 20.01 -11.69
C LEU A 310 19.88 19.74 -12.63
N ASP A 311 21.08 20.16 -12.23
CA ASP A 311 22.32 19.75 -12.88
C ASP A 311 22.67 18.31 -12.49
N LEU A 312 22.59 17.41 -13.46
CA LEU A 312 22.84 15.98 -13.27
C LEU A 312 24.29 15.58 -13.64
N SER A 313 25.15 16.53 -14.04
CA SER A 313 26.51 16.26 -14.50
C SER A 313 27.42 15.65 -13.43
N LYS A 314 27.08 15.84 -12.14
CA LYS A 314 27.82 15.30 -11.00
C LYS A 314 27.39 13.91 -10.57
N ARG A 315 26.36 13.33 -11.20
CA ARG A 315 25.87 12.00 -10.83
C ARG A 315 26.93 10.93 -11.07
N LYS A 316 26.98 9.98 -10.14
CA LYS A 316 27.88 8.84 -10.18
C LYS A 316 27.63 7.99 -11.42
N THR A 317 28.69 7.76 -12.19
CA THR A 317 28.68 6.84 -13.35
C THR A 317 29.63 5.65 -13.17
N GLU A 318 30.61 5.74 -12.28
CA GLU A 318 31.55 4.64 -12.00
C GLU A 318 31.11 3.87 -10.76
N TYR A 319 31.09 2.54 -10.82
CA TYR A 319 30.67 1.67 -9.74
C TYR A 319 31.73 0.63 -9.46
N GLN A 320 31.89 0.28 -8.19
CA GLN A 320 32.81 -0.77 -7.74
C GLN A 320 32.16 -1.61 -6.65
N TYR A 321 32.45 -2.90 -6.65
CA TYR A 321 32.02 -3.82 -5.62
C TYR A 321 32.98 -5.00 -5.51
N LYS A 322 32.97 -5.64 -4.34
CA LYS A 322 33.67 -6.91 -4.14
C LYS A 322 32.73 -8.07 -4.42
N ASP A 323 33.05 -8.85 -5.45
CA ASP A 323 32.28 -10.03 -5.82
C ASP A 323 32.27 -11.04 -4.66
N ARG A 324 31.06 -11.47 -4.25
CA ARG A 324 30.91 -12.30 -3.05
C ARG A 324 31.38 -13.74 -3.23
N GLN A 325 31.43 -14.24 -4.48
CA GLN A 325 31.82 -15.62 -4.76
C GLN A 325 33.33 -15.77 -4.92
N THR A 326 33.96 -14.84 -5.64
CA THR A 326 35.38 -14.86 -5.99
C THR A 326 36.23 -13.99 -5.08
N GLY A 327 35.63 -13.05 -4.34
CA GLY A 327 36.33 -12.08 -3.49
C GLY A 327 37.10 -11.01 -4.25
N LYS A 328 36.95 -10.92 -5.58
CA LYS A 328 37.64 -9.95 -6.43
C LYS A 328 36.92 -8.61 -6.45
N GLU A 329 37.68 -7.52 -6.54
CA GLU A 329 37.13 -6.20 -6.85
C GLU A 329 36.72 -6.16 -8.32
N VAL A 330 35.52 -5.66 -8.57
CA VAL A 330 34.93 -5.48 -9.90
C VAL A 330 34.53 -4.02 -10.02
N SER A 331 34.89 -3.40 -11.15
CA SER A 331 34.49 -2.04 -11.49
C SER A 331 33.81 -1.98 -12.84
N GLY A 332 32.94 -1.00 -13.03
CA GLY A 332 32.26 -0.75 -14.30
C GLY A 332 31.57 0.60 -14.31
N THR A 333 30.91 0.91 -15.42
CA THR A 333 30.20 2.18 -15.60
C THR A 333 28.72 1.98 -15.85
N CYS A 334 27.92 2.97 -15.47
CA CYS A 334 26.50 3.05 -15.74
C CYS A 334 26.13 4.50 -16.06
N GLN A 335 25.27 4.70 -17.04
CA GLN A 335 24.77 6.03 -17.38
C GLN A 335 23.91 6.60 -16.25
N ALA A 336 24.04 7.89 -15.98
CA ALA A 336 23.30 8.58 -14.92
C ALA A 336 22.10 9.41 -15.43
N THR A 337 21.97 9.57 -16.74
CA THR A 337 20.89 10.33 -17.39
C THR A 337 20.39 9.58 -18.62
N ILE A 338 19.13 9.80 -18.98
CA ILE A 338 18.53 9.29 -20.21
C ILE A 338 17.96 10.42 -21.07
N THR A 339 17.76 10.18 -22.36
CA THR A 339 17.09 11.14 -23.26
C THR A 339 15.58 11.17 -23.04
N LYS A 340 14.90 12.14 -23.65
CA LYS A 340 13.43 12.18 -23.65
C LYS A 340 12.84 10.93 -24.31
N GLU A 341 13.38 10.51 -25.44
CA GLU A 341 12.92 9.35 -26.21
C GLU A 341 13.07 8.04 -25.41
N GLU A 342 14.13 7.95 -24.60
CA GLU A 342 14.32 6.84 -23.66
C GLU A 342 13.35 6.92 -22.48
N ALA A 343 13.15 8.10 -21.89
CA ALA A 343 12.18 8.31 -20.83
C ALA A 343 10.74 7.99 -21.28
N ASP A 344 10.38 8.25 -22.53
CA ASP A 344 9.07 7.94 -23.10
C ASP A 344 8.79 6.43 -23.27
N LYS A 345 9.81 5.57 -23.08
CA LYS A 345 9.61 4.11 -23.00
C LYS A 345 9.05 3.66 -21.65
N TYR A 346 9.22 4.45 -20.59
CA TYR A 346 8.80 4.14 -19.22
C TYR A 346 7.46 4.81 -18.88
N THR A 347 6.43 4.53 -19.67
CA THR A 347 5.07 5.04 -19.46
C THR A 347 4.15 3.92 -18.99
N TYR A 348 2.99 4.30 -18.45
CA TYR A 348 1.93 3.35 -18.13
C TYR A 348 1.63 2.44 -19.32
N GLU A 349 1.44 3.01 -20.50
CA GLU A 349 1.02 2.31 -21.72
C GLU A 349 2.04 1.27 -22.19
N ASN A 350 3.32 1.43 -21.82
CA ASN A 350 4.40 0.52 -22.20
C ASN A 350 4.73 -0.52 -21.13
N MET A 351 4.58 -0.17 -19.84
CA MET A 351 4.99 -1.02 -18.72
C MET A 351 3.86 -1.87 -18.15
N ILE A 352 2.63 -1.36 -18.14
CA ILE A 352 1.53 -1.94 -17.36
C ILE A 352 0.61 -2.84 -18.19
N PRO A 353 -0.01 -2.38 -19.30
CA PRO A 353 -0.89 -3.22 -20.09
C PRO A 353 -0.18 -4.48 -20.61
N GLY A 354 -0.85 -5.62 -20.45
CA GLY A 354 -0.49 -6.89 -21.09
C GLY A 354 -1.66 -7.45 -21.90
N ASN A 355 -1.55 -8.73 -22.30
CA ASN A 355 -2.61 -9.46 -23.00
C ASN A 355 -3.59 -10.17 -22.03
N ASP A 356 -3.58 -9.78 -20.75
CA ASP A 356 -4.28 -10.40 -19.62
C ASP A 356 -5.48 -9.56 -19.13
N GLY A 357 -5.73 -8.39 -19.73
CA GLY A 357 -6.81 -7.50 -19.34
C GLY A 357 -6.57 -6.74 -18.04
N TRP A 358 -5.36 -6.79 -17.46
CA TRP A 358 -5.04 -5.99 -16.28
C TRP A 358 -4.97 -4.50 -16.63
N ASN A 359 -5.89 -3.72 -16.07
CA ASN A 359 -5.98 -2.28 -16.29
C ASN A 359 -6.25 -1.52 -14.98
N PRO A 360 -5.21 -1.28 -14.18
CA PRO A 360 -5.38 -0.70 -12.86
C PRO A 360 -5.86 0.75 -12.87
N ARG A 361 -5.64 1.54 -13.94
CA ARG A 361 -6.23 2.89 -14.04
C ARG A 361 -7.76 2.88 -14.07
N ILE A 362 -8.39 1.86 -14.67
CA ILE A 362 -9.86 1.72 -14.62
C ILE A 362 -10.30 1.29 -13.20
N MET A 363 -9.51 0.44 -12.53
CA MET A 363 -9.79 0.06 -11.14
C MET A 363 -9.84 1.29 -10.23
N MET A 364 -8.92 2.23 -10.42
CA MET A 364 -8.78 3.47 -9.65
C MET A 364 -9.77 4.58 -10.04
N GLU A 365 -10.67 4.37 -11.01
CA GLU A 365 -11.59 5.41 -11.49
C GLU A 365 -12.64 5.76 -10.43
N LYS A 366 -12.60 7.03 -9.96
CA LYS A 366 -13.60 7.59 -9.05
C LYS A 366 -14.83 8.04 -9.81
N LEU A 367 -15.95 7.35 -9.60
CA LEU A 367 -17.25 7.74 -10.16
C LEU A 367 -17.70 9.13 -9.68
N GLY A 368 -18.62 9.73 -10.44
CA GLY A 368 -19.22 11.02 -10.10
C GLY A 368 -20.02 10.98 -8.79
N SER A 369 -20.19 12.14 -8.16
CA SER A 369 -20.95 12.25 -6.92
C SER A 369 -22.44 11.98 -7.14
N PRO A 370 -23.11 11.15 -6.32
CA PRO A 370 -24.57 11.10 -6.25
C PRO A 370 -25.17 12.50 -6.12
N ARG A 371 -26.28 12.75 -6.82
CA ARG A 371 -26.96 14.05 -6.89
C ARG A 371 -28.39 13.93 -6.40
N SER A 372 -29.00 15.08 -6.13
CA SER A 372 -30.39 15.18 -5.68
C SER A 372 -30.64 14.37 -4.42
N LEU A 373 -29.73 14.47 -3.44
CA LEU A 373 -29.91 13.81 -2.15
C LEU A 373 -31.13 14.44 -1.46
N VAL A 374 -32.02 13.59 -0.94
CA VAL A 374 -33.20 14.00 -0.20
C VAL A 374 -33.37 13.06 0.99
N TYR A 375 -33.42 13.63 2.20
CA TYR A 375 -33.75 12.88 3.42
C TYR A 375 -35.15 13.25 3.89
N GLN A 376 -36.07 12.28 3.86
CA GLN A 376 -37.46 12.46 4.30
C GLN A 376 -37.96 11.18 4.97
N GLN A 377 -38.68 11.34 6.08
CA GLN A 377 -39.32 10.23 6.80
C GLN A 377 -38.37 9.07 7.13
N GLY A 378 -37.13 9.38 7.58
CA GLY A 378 -36.15 8.36 7.95
C GLY A 378 -35.48 7.64 6.79
N THR A 379 -35.64 8.10 5.54
CA THR A 379 -35.00 7.50 4.36
C THR A 379 -34.23 8.55 3.56
N LEU A 380 -32.96 8.28 3.27
CA LEU A 380 -32.14 9.04 2.33
C LEU A 380 -32.31 8.47 0.92
N LYS A 381 -32.50 9.33 -0.08
CA LYS A 381 -32.64 8.95 -1.50
C LYS A 381 -31.75 9.81 -2.40
N TRP A 382 -31.33 9.29 -3.55
CA TRP A 382 -30.52 10.01 -4.54
C TRP A 382 -30.76 9.51 -5.96
N ASN A 383 -30.23 10.22 -6.96
CA ASN A 383 -30.27 9.75 -8.35
C ASN A 383 -29.17 8.71 -8.62
N PRO A 384 -29.43 7.69 -9.47
CA PRO A 384 -28.43 6.68 -9.82
C PRO A 384 -27.19 7.29 -10.50
N VAL A 385 -26.02 6.74 -10.18
CA VAL A 385 -24.75 7.08 -10.82
C VAL A 385 -24.41 6.02 -11.87
N LYS A 386 -24.08 6.46 -13.09
CA LYS A 386 -23.69 5.56 -14.19
C LYS A 386 -22.48 4.70 -13.78
N ASN A 387 -22.53 3.40 -14.11
CA ASN A 387 -21.52 2.38 -13.81
C ASN A 387 -21.32 2.07 -12.30
N ALA A 388 -22.16 2.59 -11.41
CA ALA A 388 -22.13 2.21 -10.01
C ALA A 388 -22.69 0.80 -9.83
N ILE A 389 -22.00 -0.03 -9.04
CA ILE A 389 -22.51 -1.34 -8.58
C ILE A 389 -23.22 -1.25 -7.23
N GLY A 390 -23.10 -0.09 -6.56
CA GLY A 390 -23.74 0.21 -5.30
C GLY A 390 -23.18 1.49 -4.68
N TYR A 391 -23.47 1.71 -3.41
CA TYR A 391 -23.20 2.95 -2.70
C TYR A 391 -22.78 2.69 -1.26
N ILE A 392 -21.95 3.60 -0.73
CA ILE A 392 -21.65 3.70 0.70
C ILE A 392 -22.34 4.95 1.24
N VAL A 393 -23.05 4.79 2.35
CA VAL A 393 -23.78 5.88 3.02
C VAL A 393 -23.07 6.25 4.31
N TYR A 394 -22.92 7.56 4.53
CA TYR A 394 -22.19 8.12 5.65
C TYR A 394 -23.04 9.12 6.41
N ASP A 395 -22.73 9.27 7.69
CA ASP A 395 -23.07 10.42 8.51
C ASP A 395 -21.78 11.07 9.02
N GLY A 396 -21.45 12.25 8.48
CA GLY A 396 -20.16 12.89 8.71
C GLY A 396 -19.02 12.06 8.11
N GLU A 397 -18.27 11.37 8.98
CA GLU A 397 -17.22 10.43 8.57
C GLU A 397 -17.60 8.97 8.83
N GLN A 398 -18.64 8.70 9.63
CA GLN A 398 -19.05 7.33 9.97
C GLN A 398 -19.76 6.69 8.78
N ILE A 399 -19.36 5.47 8.42
CA ILE A 399 -20.16 4.64 7.50
C ILE A 399 -21.36 4.10 8.27
N LEU A 400 -22.56 4.49 7.82
CA LEU A 400 -23.83 3.94 8.32
C LEU A 400 -24.11 2.56 7.73
N GLY A 401 -23.72 2.36 6.46
CA GLY A 401 -23.89 1.10 5.76
C GLY A 401 -23.64 1.22 4.26
N THR A 402 -23.99 0.17 3.54
CA THR A 402 -23.84 0.06 2.09
C THR A 402 -25.12 -0.48 1.47
N THR A 403 -25.39 -0.12 0.21
CA THR A 403 -26.59 -0.59 -0.50
C THR A 403 -26.36 -0.60 -2.01
N THR A 404 -27.01 -1.51 -2.75
CA THR A 404 -27.09 -1.42 -4.22
C THR A 404 -28.22 -0.52 -4.70
N ASP A 405 -29.14 -0.14 -3.82
CA ASP A 405 -30.27 0.71 -4.16
C ASP A 405 -29.88 2.19 -4.16
N THR A 406 -30.78 3.02 -4.65
CA THR A 406 -30.63 4.49 -4.64
C THR A 406 -31.33 5.14 -3.44
N SER A 407 -31.50 4.35 -2.38
CA SER A 407 -32.08 4.76 -1.11
C SER A 407 -31.50 3.97 0.05
N PHE A 408 -31.45 4.57 1.24
CA PHE A 408 -30.98 3.91 2.45
C PHE A 408 -31.76 4.40 3.68
N PRO A 409 -32.23 3.50 4.56
CA PRO A 409 -32.88 3.89 5.81
C PRO A 409 -31.85 4.51 6.76
N VAL A 410 -32.18 5.65 7.35
CA VAL A 410 -31.33 6.36 8.31
C VAL A 410 -32.16 6.69 9.54
N SER A 411 -31.88 5.98 10.64
CA SER A 411 -32.58 6.08 11.92
C SER A 411 -32.27 7.37 12.67
N GLU A 412 -31.04 7.85 12.59
CA GLU A 412 -30.56 9.05 13.26
C GLU A 412 -29.53 9.77 12.40
N VAL A 413 -29.54 11.11 12.44
CA VAL A 413 -28.59 11.96 11.74
C VAL A 413 -27.91 12.86 12.76
N ASN A 414 -26.61 12.65 12.95
CA ASN A 414 -25.79 13.39 13.90
C ASN A 414 -24.96 14.49 13.22
N TYR A 415 -24.63 14.30 11.94
CA TYR A 415 -23.79 15.22 11.17
C TYR A 415 -24.42 15.47 9.78
N ALA A 416 -23.59 15.47 8.72
CA ALA A 416 -24.03 15.66 7.34
C ALA A 416 -24.08 14.31 6.62
N LEU A 417 -25.23 13.98 6.03
CA LEU A 417 -25.38 12.75 5.25
C LEU A 417 -24.61 12.85 3.94
N LYS A 418 -23.85 11.79 3.64
CA LYS A 418 -23.08 11.68 2.40
C LYS A 418 -23.31 10.35 1.74
N VAL A 419 -23.21 10.32 0.41
CA VAL A 419 -23.29 9.09 -0.37
C VAL A 419 -22.13 9.06 -1.36
N SER A 420 -21.45 7.93 -1.46
CA SER A 420 -20.43 7.67 -2.49
C SER A 420 -20.88 6.50 -3.35
N ALA A 421 -20.76 6.62 -4.67
CA ALA A 421 -20.96 5.52 -5.61
C ALA A 421 -19.72 4.63 -5.67
N VAL A 422 -19.92 3.31 -5.80
CA VAL A 422 -18.85 2.31 -5.85
C VAL A 422 -18.72 1.77 -7.27
N ASN A 423 -17.50 1.76 -7.82
CA ASN A 423 -17.25 1.16 -9.13
C ASN A 423 -17.13 -0.38 -9.07
N GLN A 424 -17.08 -1.05 -10.22
CA GLN A 424 -17.01 -2.53 -10.28
C GLN A 424 -15.79 -3.18 -9.61
N TYR A 425 -14.77 -2.39 -9.24
CA TYR A 425 -13.55 -2.84 -8.57
C TYR A 425 -13.51 -2.45 -7.08
N GLY A 426 -14.63 -1.92 -6.55
CA GLY A 426 -14.77 -1.52 -5.16
C GLY A 426 -14.35 -0.07 -4.86
N THR A 427 -13.79 0.65 -5.83
CA THR A 427 -13.26 2.00 -5.61
C THR A 427 -14.36 2.99 -5.25
N GLN A 428 -14.07 3.80 -4.23
CA GLN A 428 -15.00 4.84 -3.76
C GLN A 428 -15.02 6.06 -4.69
N GLY A 429 -16.19 6.40 -5.19
CA GLY A 429 -16.46 7.60 -5.98
C GLY A 429 -16.46 8.88 -5.15
N LYS A 430 -16.66 10.01 -5.83
CA LYS A 430 -16.83 11.32 -5.18
C LYS A 430 -18.07 11.31 -4.30
N LYS A 431 -18.02 12.00 -3.15
CA LYS A 431 -19.13 12.07 -2.20
C LYS A 431 -20.14 13.15 -2.63
N GLY A 432 -21.41 12.77 -2.75
CA GLY A 432 -22.53 13.71 -2.68
C GLY A 432 -22.83 14.02 -1.22
N VAL A 433 -23.23 15.25 -0.91
CA VAL A 433 -23.50 15.71 0.46
C VAL A 433 -24.88 16.36 0.48
N LEU A 434 -25.67 16.05 1.51
CA LEU A 434 -26.93 16.70 1.82
C LEU A 434 -26.72 17.86 2.80
#